data_AF-A0A067PBA4-F1
#
_entry.id   AF-A0A067PBA4-F1
#
_cell.length_a   1.000
_cell.length_b   1.000
_cell.length_c   1.000
_cell.angle_alpha   90.00
_cell.angle_beta   90.00
_cell.angle_gamma   90.00
#
_symmetry.space_group_name_H-M   'P 1'
#
loop_
_entity.id
_entity.type
_entity.pdbx_description
1 polymer ?
#
loop_
_entity_poly.entity_id
_entity_poly.type
_entity_poly.pdbx_seq_one_letter_code
_entity_poly.pdbx_strand_id
1 'polypeptide(L)'
;MLTLAQTLRSIHQDIRRNVVDFWDNLPQYLWMWFELTVCSALILLSYLLSVSLAGRKLHIGRVRFRLYPFAICFYDLRYSQDASRKFPTNVELTIESTNVELTFHIPRPSYPCWGTFLAENVYHRTPECSVSVIRCHTTLWIYPYAFRFTAGPYADTKLDDFRLQVFSSKRTPGWVNRLRTNLVATILKGDTIRCDEFRIAIQGGLNSPGERGVEVEQDGDYETTDAPEESVTLGGGQIGDGTGGEAVYKETYADSSRTPISSLNASDPTMQNSSGTSEFRTSTTARGYHVHNWQNRIYTFGSIDAQLRKNWEEEKGSYAMVVRDVRWTKVHSLYQRAGGPISAFPQIIWSTLQFPMSLFNAYRDPISMLNIHMTRLDVTFSEYRIQDAELLRQGAKMIGEFEWLNGGVMGRVGWDMLAWIIKPD
;
A
#
# COMPACT_ATOMS: atom_id res chain seq x y z
N MET A 1 -25.80 29.83 17.71
CA MET A 1 -26.37 29.14 18.90
C MET A 1 -26.96 27.77 18.54
N LEU A 2 -27.93 27.67 17.62
CA LEU A 2 -28.55 26.40 17.20
C LEU A 2 -27.55 25.38 16.60
N THR A 3 -26.64 25.85 15.74
CA THR A 3 -25.59 25.01 15.12
C THR A 3 -24.61 24.44 16.16
N LEU A 4 -24.22 25.24 17.15
CA LEU A 4 -23.30 24.83 18.21
C LEU A 4 -23.93 23.77 19.15
N ALA A 5 -25.23 23.93 19.45
CA ALA A 5 -25.97 22.93 20.23
C ALA A 5 -26.13 21.60 19.46
N GLN A 6 -26.35 21.64 18.15
CA GLN A 6 -26.40 20.45 17.30
C GLN A 6 -25.04 19.75 17.23
N THR A 7 -23.94 20.50 17.07
CA THR A 7 -22.58 19.91 17.08
C THR A 7 -22.25 19.28 18.42
N LEU A 8 -22.62 19.91 19.54
CA LEU A 8 -22.37 19.34 20.87
C LEU A 8 -23.20 18.07 21.13
N ARG A 9 -24.46 18.01 20.65
CA ARG A 9 -25.27 16.78 20.75
C ARG A 9 -24.70 15.65 19.91
N SER A 10 -24.25 15.94 18.68
CA SER A 10 -23.60 14.94 17.82
C SER A 10 -22.34 14.39 18.49
N ILE A 11 -21.48 15.28 19.00
CA ILE A 11 -20.26 14.89 19.72
C ILE A 11 -20.60 14.05 20.95
N HIS A 12 -21.62 14.44 21.72
CA HIS A 12 -22.03 13.68 22.91
C HIS A 12 -22.59 12.29 22.56
N GLN A 13 -23.37 12.18 21.49
CA GLN A 13 -23.88 10.89 21.01
C GLN A 13 -22.75 9.99 20.51
N ASP A 14 -21.79 10.54 19.77
CA ASP A 14 -20.60 9.80 19.32
C ASP A 14 -19.75 9.33 20.50
N ILE A 15 -19.52 10.20 21.50
CA ILE A 15 -18.80 9.81 22.73
C ILE A 15 -19.53 8.69 23.46
N ARG A 16 -20.85 8.81 23.65
CA ARG A 16 -21.63 7.80 24.37
C ARG A 16 -21.58 6.45 23.64
N ARG A 17 -21.72 6.45 22.31
CA ARG A 17 -21.62 5.25 21.49
C ARG A 17 -20.24 4.62 21.61
N ASN A 18 -19.19 5.44 21.49
CA ASN A 18 -17.80 4.98 21.60
C ASN A 18 -17.47 4.41 22.98
N VAL A 19 -18.03 4.97 24.05
CA VAL A 19 -17.83 4.47 25.42
C VAL A 19 -18.55 3.12 25.61
N VAL A 20 -19.79 2.98 25.14
CA VAL A 20 -20.52 1.71 25.22
C VAL A 20 -19.79 0.62 24.41
N ASP A 21 -19.42 0.92 23.17
CA ASP A 21 -18.66 -0.01 22.33
C ASP A 21 -17.32 -0.40 22.97
N PHE A 22 -16.66 0.50 23.71
CA PHE A 22 -15.43 0.19 24.44
C PHE A 22 -15.68 -0.83 25.57
N TRP A 23 -16.71 -0.63 26.39
CA TRP A 23 -17.00 -1.52 27.51
C TRP A 23 -17.48 -2.90 27.04
N ASP A 24 -18.30 -2.95 25.99
CA ASP A 24 -18.79 -4.21 25.42
C ASP A 24 -17.65 -5.06 24.82
N ASN A 25 -16.61 -4.40 24.29
CA ASN A 25 -15.42 -5.07 23.74
C ASN A 25 -14.27 -5.21 24.74
N LEU A 26 -14.41 -4.76 26.00
CA LEU A 26 -13.36 -4.85 27.01
C LEU A 26 -12.81 -6.27 27.22
N PRO A 27 -13.64 -7.33 27.29
CA PRO A 27 -13.14 -8.70 27.39
C PRO A 27 -12.29 -9.11 26.17
N GLN A 28 -12.64 -8.65 24.97
CA GLN A 28 -11.86 -8.94 23.76
C GLN A 28 -10.50 -8.22 23.80
N TYR A 29 -10.46 -6.98 24.31
CA TYR A 29 -9.19 -6.26 24.51
C TYR A 29 -8.29 -7.01 25.49
N LEU A 30 -8.82 -7.40 26.65
CA LEU A 30 -8.05 -8.13 27.66
C LEU A 30 -7.54 -9.47 27.12
N TRP A 31 -8.36 -10.19 26.36
CA TRP A 31 -7.97 -11.44 25.71
C TRP A 31 -6.84 -11.25 24.70
N MET A 32 -6.94 -10.21 23.85
CA MET A 32 -5.89 -9.87 22.89
C MET A 32 -4.56 -9.54 23.58
N TRP A 33 -4.59 -8.76 24.66
CA TRP A 33 -3.39 -8.45 25.46
C TRP A 33 -2.80 -9.70 26.11
N PHE A 34 -3.65 -10.59 26.61
CA PHE A 34 -3.22 -11.87 27.15
C PHE A 34 -2.53 -12.74 26.08
N GLU A 35 -3.12 -12.87 24.88
CA GLU A 35 -2.50 -13.61 23.78
C GLU A 35 -1.16 -13.00 23.33
N LEU A 36 -1.08 -11.68 23.22
CA LEU A 36 0.14 -10.97 22.86
C LEU A 36 1.24 -11.16 23.90
N THR A 37 0.91 -11.06 25.19
CA THR A 37 1.88 -11.24 26.28
C THR A 37 2.36 -12.68 26.38
N VAL A 38 1.46 -13.67 26.27
CA VAL A 38 1.82 -15.10 26.23
C VAL A 38 2.69 -15.41 25.01
N CYS A 39 2.31 -14.92 23.82
CA CYS A 39 3.13 -15.11 22.61
C CYS A 39 4.52 -14.49 22.77
N SER A 40 4.59 -13.27 23.30
CA SER A 40 5.87 -12.58 23.54
C SER A 40 6.74 -13.33 24.54
N ALA A 41 6.14 -13.85 25.62
CA ALA A 41 6.83 -14.66 26.62
C ALA A 41 7.34 -16.00 26.04
N LEU A 42 6.53 -16.68 25.22
CA LEU A 42 6.94 -17.92 24.54
C LEU A 42 8.05 -17.67 23.52
N ILE A 43 8.00 -16.56 22.79
CA ILE A 43 9.06 -16.17 21.85
C ILE A 43 10.36 -15.87 22.60
N LEU A 44 10.27 -15.11 23.71
CA LEU A 44 11.42 -14.80 24.55
C LEU A 44 12.01 -16.08 25.18
N LEU A 45 11.16 -17.00 25.64
CA LEU A 45 11.59 -18.27 26.20
C LEU A 45 12.22 -19.18 25.14
N SER A 46 11.66 -19.24 23.93
CA SER A 46 12.25 -19.97 22.79
C SER A 46 13.64 -19.42 22.45
N TYR A 47 13.79 -18.09 22.48
CA TYR A 47 15.08 -17.45 22.30
C TYR A 47 16.08 -17.81 23.41
N LEU A 48 15.69 -17.71 24.68
CA LEU A 48 16.55 -18.02 25.83
C LEU A 48 16.98 -19.50 25.87
N LEU A 49 16.06 -20.41 25.56
CA LEU A 49 16.33 -21.85 25.60
C LEU A 49 16.95 -22.38 24.30
N SER A 50 16.90 -21.62 23.20
CA SER A 50 17.25 -22.11 21.85
C SER A 50 16.49 -23.38 21.42
N VAL A 51 15.32 -23.63 22.04
CA VAL A 51 14.45 -24.79 21.75
C VAL A 51 13.25 -24.35 20.92
N SER A 52 12.83 -25.20 19.98
CA SER A 52 11.59 -25.02 19.22
C SER A 52 10.40 -25.22 20.15
N LEU A 53 9.64 -24.14 20.41
CA LEU A 53 8.42 -24.21 21.21
C LEU A 53 7.21 -24.19 20.28
N ALA A 54 6.41 -25.26 20.30
CA ALA A 54 5.23 -25.42 19.45
C ALA A 54 5.52 -25.29 17.94
N GLY A 55 6.67 -25.80 17.48
CA GLY A 55 7.08 -25.75 16.06
C GLY A 55 7.56 -24.36 15.61
N ARG A 56 7.79 -23.44 16.55
CA ARG A 56 8.34 -22.10 16.29
C ARG A 56 9.76 -22.03 16.81
N LYS A 57 10.67 -21.53 15.98
CA LYS A 57 12.07 -21.31 16.33
C LYS A 57 12.43 -19.87 16.01
N LEU A 58 12.83 -19.12 17.04
CA LEU A 58 13.42 -17.80 16.88
C LEU A 58 14.92 -17.89 17.10
N HIS A 59 15.69 -17.46 16.12
CA HIS A 59 17.13 -17.32 16.19
C HIS A 59 17.50 -15.85 16.02
N ILE A 60 18.30 -15.33 16.94
CA ILE A 60 18.89 -13.99 16.85
C ILE A 60 20.40 -14.20 16.99
N GLY A 61 21.16 -13.86 15.96
CA GLY A 61 22.61 -14.07 15.97
C GLY A 61 23.32 -13.17 16.98
N ARG A 62 22.94 -11.89 17.04
CA ARG A 62 23.52 -10.92 17.97
C ARG A 62 22.51 -9.85 18.38
N VAL A 63 22.53 -9.47 19.65
CA VAL A 63 21.80 -8.31 20.18
C VAL A 63 22.81 -7.24 20.62
N ARG A 64 22.63 -6.00 20.17
CA ARG A 64 23.44 -4.86 20.60
C ARG A 64 22.54 -3.76 21.14
N PHE A 65 22.83 -3.33 22.36
CA PHE A 65 22.21 -2.16 22.97
C PHE A 65 23.11 -0.95 22.78
N ARG A 66 22.53 0.17 22.34
CA ARG A 66 23.15 1.50 22.37
C ARG A 66 22.40 2.32 23.41
N LEU A 67 23.12 3.02 24.29
CA LEU A 67 22.49 3.82 25.35
C LEU A 67 22.09 5.22 24.86
N TYR A 68 22.81 5.81 23.90
CA TYR A 68 22.54 7.16 23.41
C TYR A 68 22.75 7.28 21.89
N PRO A 69 21.67 7.47 21.09
CA PRO A 69 20.26 7.30 21.48
C PRO A 69 20.00 5.86 21.97
N PHE A 70 18.94 5.66 22.78
CA PHE A 70 18.59 4.32 23.23
C PHE A 70 18.09 3.51 22.03
N ALA A 71 18.89 2.54 21.60
CA ALA A 71 18.57 1.69 20.46
C ALA A 71 18.87 0.22 20.74
N ILE A 72 18.03 -0.66 20.21
CA ILE A 72 18.16 -2.10 20.28
C ILE A 72 18.33 -2.61 18.85
N CYS A 73 19.51 -3.17 18.55
CA CYS A 73 19.81 -3.76 17.25
C CYS A 73 19.82 -5.29 17.37
N PHE A 74 19.08 -5.97 16.51
CA PHE A 74 19.07 -7.41 16.33
C PHE A 74 19.72 -7.75 14.99
N TYR A 75 20.76 -8.57 15.00
CA TYR A 75 21.44 -9.03 13.79
C TYR A 75 21.10 -10.50 13.52
N ASP A 76 21.00 -10.83 12.23
CA ASP A 76 20.71 -12.18 11.74
C ASP A 76 19.44 -12.76 12.36
N LEU A 77 18.37 -11.98 12.36
CA LEU A 77 17.06 -12.38 12.86
C LEU A 77 16.49 -13.43 11.90
N ARG A 78 16.21 -14.64 12.41
CA ARG A 78 15.52 -15.69 11.67
C ARG A 78 14.41 -16.28 12.52
N TYR A 79 13.21 -16.26 12.01
CA TYR A 79 12.05 -16.93 12.57
C TYR A 79 11.59 -18.00 11.60
N SER A 80 11.52 -19.25 12.06
CA SER A 80 10.92 -20.34 11.30
C SER A 80 9.74 -20.93 12.06
N GLN A 81 8.69 -21.26 11.32
CA GLN A 81 7.54 -21.97 11.82
C GLN A 81 7.29 -23.20 10.94
N ASP A 82 7.30 -24.36 11.58
CA ASP A 82 6.91 -25.61 10.95
C ASP A 82 5.40 -25.58 10.65
N ALA A 83 5.07 -25.52 9.36
CA ALA A 83 3.70 -25.45 8.88
C ALA A 83 3.07 -26.85 8.68
N SER A 84 3.80 -27.93 8.96
CA SER A 84 3.40 -29.32 8.75
C SER A 84 2.05 -29.68 9.38
N ARG A 85 1.68 -29.03 10.50
CA ARG A 85 0.38 -29.27 11.15
C ARG A 85 -0.83 -28.73 10.37
N LYS A 86 -0.65 -27.72 9.52
CA LYS A 86 -1.76 -27.05 8.81
C LYS A 86 -1.76 -27.30 7.31
N PHE A 87 -0.61 -27.57 6.72
CA PHE A 87 -0.49 -27.74 5.28
C PHE A 87 0.18 -29.08 4.96
N PRO A 88 -0.35 -29.84 3.99
CA PRO A 88 0.23 -31.12 3.57
C PRO A 88 1.58 -30.97 2.86
N THR A 89 1.98 -29.73 2.55
CA THR A 89 3.26 -29.41 1.94
C THR A 89 4.29 -29.12 3.03
N ASN A 90 5.46 -29.76 2.96
CA ASN A 90 6.64 -29.53 3.81
C ASN A 90 7.30 -28.16 3.56
N VAL A 91 6.51 -27.09 3.48
CA VAL A 91 7.00 -25.74 3.26
C VAL A 91 6.96 -25.00 4.58
N GLU A 92 8.14 -24.66 5.08
CA GLU A 92 8.29 -23.86 6.29
C GLU A 92 7.94 -22.41 6.03
N LEU A 93 7.27 -21.76 6.99
CA LEU A 93 7.12 -20.31 7.01
C LEU A 93 8.40 -19.73 7.61
N THR A 94 9.08 -18.86 6.87
CA THR A 94 10.32 -18.22 7.32
C THR A 94 10.22 -16.71 7.23
N ILE A 95 10.71 -16.02 8.25
CA ILE A 95 10.96 -14.58 8.27
C ILE A 95 12.42 -14.37 8.61
N GLU A 96 13.16 -13.69 7.75
CA GLU A 96 14.57 -13.41 7.92
C GLU A 96 14.82 -11.91 7.78
N SER A 97 15.74 -11.37 8.56
CA SER A 97 16.23 -10.01 8.41
C SER A 97 17.68 -9.93 8.86
N THR A 98 18.51 -9.26 8.07
CA THR A 98 19.94 -9.07 8.41
C THR A 98 20.11 -8.19 9.64
N ASN A 99 19.31 -7.12 9.74
CA ASN A 99 19.42 -6.14 10.80
C ASN A 99 18.05 -5.52 11.09
N VAL A 100 17.66 -5.53 12.36
CA VAL A 100 16.48 -4.84 12.87
C VAL A 100 16.92 -3.90 13.98
N GLU A 101 16.74 -2.60 13.79
CA GLU A 101 17.07 -1.55 14.74
C GLU A 101 15.79 -0.84 15.22
N LEU A 102 15.55 -0.89 16.52
CA LEU A 102 14.53 -0.11 17.22
C LEU A 102 15.24 1.02 17.96
N THR A 103 15.00 2.27 17.54
CA THR A 103 15.53 3.45 18.24
C THR A 103 14.38 4.19 18.93
N PHE A 104 14.56 4.50 20.21
CA PHE A 104 13.58 5.24 21.00
C PHE A 104 14.02 6.70 21.16
N HIS A 105 13.06 7.60 20.98
CA HIS A 105 13.27 9.04 21.02
C HIS A 105 12.41 9.65 22.12
N ILE A 106 12.90 10.71 22.75
CA ILE A 106 12.07 11.53 23.64
C ILE A 106 11.26 12.48 22.75
N PRO A 107 9.92 12.37 22.69
CA PRO A 107 9.11 13.18 21.81
C PRO A 107 9.21 14.65 22.21
N ARG A 108 9.38 15.53 21.22
CA ARG A 108 9.42 16.99 21.39
C ARG A 108 8.24 17.62 20.66
N PRO A 109 7.72 18.78 21.07
CA PRO A 109 6.66 19.46 20.33
C PRO A 109 6.99 19.74 18.86
N SER A 110 8.27 19.99 18.55
CA SER A 110 8.75 20.18 17.18
C SER A 110 8.94 18.88 16.40
N TYR A 111 9.02 17.74 17.08
CA TYR A 111 9.23 16.42 16.50
C TYR A 111 8.62 15.34 17.42
N PRO A 112 7.30 15.07 17.32
CA PRO A 112 6.57 14.18 18.21
C PRO A 112 6.80 12.70 17.87
N CYS A 113 8.01 12.36 17.45
CA CYS A 113 8.42 10.98 17.20
C CYS A 113 8.89 10.38 18.53
N TRP A 114 8.36 9.21 18.88
CA TRP A 114 8.81 8.47 20.06
C TRP A 114 9.65 7.25 19.71
N GLY A 115 9.63 6.82 18.46
CA GLY A 115 10.41 5.66 18.02
C GLY A 115 10.59 5.59 16.52
N THR A 116 11.69 4.98 16.09
CA THR A 116 11.94 4.62 14.71
C THR A 116 12.30 3.13 14.65
N PHE A 117 11.67 2.42 13.73
CA PHE A 117 11.96 1.03 13.41
C PHE A 117 12.63 0.99 12.05
N LEU A 118 13.81 0.39 11.99
CA LEU A 118 14.55 0.15 10.76
C LEU A 118 14.77 -1.34 10.63
N ALA A 119 14.38 -1.94 9.51
CA ALA A 119 14.69 -3.31 9.17
C ALA A 119 15.32 -3.38 7.79
N GLU A 120 16.41 -4.13 7.67
CA GLU A 120 17.19 -4.29 6.44
C GLU A 120 17.11 -5.73 5.95
N ASN A 121 17.01 -5.88 4.62
CA ASN A 121 16.94 -7.14 3.89
C ASN A 121 15.94 -8.11 4.54
N VAL A 122 14.69 -7.66 4.65
CA VAL A 122 13.61 -8.47 5.21
C VAL A 122 13.11 -9.43 4.13
N TYR A 123 13.16 -10.72 4.42
CA TYR A 123 12.61 -11.77 3.58
C TYR A 123 11.53 -12.50 4.36
N HIS A 124 10.38 -12.71 3.73
CA HIS A 124 9.30 -13.50 4.28
C HIS A 124 8.85 -14.50 3.22
N ARG A 125 8.83 -15.78 3.59
CA ARG A 125 8.44 -16.86 2.70
C ARG A 125 7.34 -17.68 3.36
N THR A 126 6.26 -17.89 2.61
CA THR A 126 5.17 -18.78 2.96
C THR A 126 4.92 -19.75 1.81
N PRO A 127 4.10 -20.80 2.01
CA PRO A 127 3.67 -21.66 0.91
C PRO A 127 2.91 -20.92 -0.20
N GLU A 128 2.30 -19.78 0.12
CA GLU A 128 1.50 -18.97 -0.79
C GLU A 128 2.29 -17.88 -1.53
N CYS A 129 3.30 -17.31 -0.88
CA CYS A 129 4.01 -16.14 -1.39
C CYS A 129 5.44 -16.02 -0.88
N SER A 130 6.23 -15.20 -1.57
CA SER A 130 7.49 -14.66 -1.08
C SER A 130 7.43 -13.14 -1.10
N VAL A 131 7.87 -12.51 -0.02
CA VAL A 131 7.97 -11.06 0.13
C VAL A 131 9.42 -10.75 0.46
N SER A 132 9.97 -9.73 -0.20
CA SER A 132 11.30 -9.22 0.13
C SER A 132 11.28 -7.69 0.17
N VAL A 133 11.99 -7.10 1.12
CA VAL A 133 12.12 -5.65 1.26
C VAL A 133 13.57 -5.34 1.58
N ILE A 134 14.22 -4.49 0.79
CA ILE A 134 15.62 -4.12 1.04
C ILE A 134 15.73 -3.29 2.31
N ARG A 135 14.87 -2.29 2.46
CA ARG A 135 14.86 -1.42 3.65
C ARG A 135 13.45 -1.02 4.02
N CYS A 136 13.09 -1.23 5.28
CA CYS A 136 11.84 -0.79 5.88
C CYS A 136 12.17 0.20 6.99
N HIS A 137 11.77 1.46 6.83
CA HIS A 137 11.95 2.51 7.83
C HIS A 137 10.58 3.05 8.26
N THR A 138 10.19 2.76 9.50
CA THR A 138 8.93 3.22 10.09
C THR A 138 9.21 4.24 11.18
N THR A 139 8.64 5.43 11.03
CA THR A 139 8.63 6.47 12.06
C THR A 139 7.34 6.40 12.85
N LEU A 140 7.43 6.31 14.18
CA LEU A 140 6.29 6.17 15.09
C LEU A 140 6.02 7.50 15.80
N TRP A 141 4.81 8.01 15.60
CA TRP A 141 4.36 9.30 16.13
C TRP A 141 3.55 9.12 17.41
N ILE A 142 3.77 10.01 18.38
CA ILE A 142 2.98 10.09 19.60
C ILE A 142 1.89 11.14 19.42
N TYR A 143 0.64 10.77 19.67
CA TYR A 143 -0.53 11.66 19.58
C TYR A 143 -0.54 12.57 18.33
N PRO A 144 -0.59 11.99 17.11
CA PRO A 144 -0.49 12.75 15.87
C PRO A 144 -1.51 13.90 15.78
N TYR A 145 -2.71 13.71 16.36
CA TYR A 145 -3.75 14.74 16.40
C TYR A 145 -3.44 15.92 17.34
N ALA A 146 -2.81 15.67 18.50
CA ALA A 146 -2.48 16.73 19.45
C ALA A 146 -1.41 17.68 18.90
N PHE A 147 -0.44 17.14 18.17
CA PHE A 147 0.65 17.95 17.60
C PHE A 147 0.34 18.48 16.19
N ARG A 148 -0.78 18.05 15.58
CA ARG A 148 -1.18 18.39 14.19
C ARG A 148 -0.09 18.11 13.14
N PHE A 149 0.91 17.30 13.46
CA PHE A 149 2.07 17.05 12.60
C PHE A 149 1.71 16.16 11.42
N THR A 150 0.75 15.25 11.60
CA THR A 150 0.27 14.34 10.56
C THR A 150 -1.25 14.38 10.46
N ALA A 151 -1.82 13.81 9.39
CA ALA A 151 -3.27 13.66 9.20
C ALA A 151 -3.92 12.59 10.12
N GLY A 152 -3.30 12.31 11.27
CA GLY A 152 -3.71 11.27 12.19
C GLY A 152 -3.08 9.87 12.07
N PRO A 153 -2.25 9.49 11.09
CA PRO A 153 -1.58 8.19 11.12
C PRO A 153 -0.53 8.16 12.24
N TYR A 154 -0.45 7.02 12.93
CA TYR A 154 0.48 6.79 14.03
C TYR A 154 1.85 6.34 13.55
N ALA A 155 1.94 5.84 12.32
CA ALA A 155 3.23 5.54 11.72
C ALA A 155 3.31 6.01 10.28
N ASP A 156 4.52 6.38 9.90
CA ASP A 156 4.91 6.63 8.53
C ASP A 156 5.98 5.61 8.13
N THR A 157 5.64 4.73 7.18
CA THR A 157 6.47 3.61 6.77
C THR A 157 6.99 3.83 5.36
N LYS A 158 8.31 3.95 5.23
CA LYS A 158 9.03 3.93 3.97
C LYS A 158 9.55 2.52 3.67
N LEU A 159 9.20 1.98 2.52
CA LEU A 159 9.64 0.68 2.02
C LEU A 159 10.47 0.88 0.75
N ASP A 160 11.73 0.46 0.78
CA ASP A 160 12.60 0.48 -0.37
C ASP A 160 12.67 -0.89 -1.03
N ASP A 161 12.43 -0.90 -2.35
CA ASP A 161 12.44 -2.09 -3.20
C ASP A 161 11.61 -3.25 -2.62
N PHE A 162 10.31 -2.99 -2.42
CA PHE A 162 9.36 -3.99 -1.96
C PHE A 162 8.99 -4.92 -3.11
N ARG A 163 9.20 -6.22 -2.94
CA ARG A 163 8.86 -7.23 -3.95
C ARG A 163 7.93 -8.27 -3.35
N LEU A 164 6.87 -8.59 -4.06
CA LEU A 164 5.86 -9.58 -3.70
C LEU A 164 5.70 -10.56 -4.86
N GLN A 165 6.07 -11.81 -4.62
CA GLN A 165 5.81 -12.91 -5.54
C GLN A 165 4.71 -13.79 -4.96
N VAL A 166 3.59 -13.89 -5.66
CA VAL A 166 2.49 -14.80 -5.34
C VAL A 166 2.60 -16.01 -6.26
N PHE A 167 2.68 -17.22 -5.70
CA PHE A 167 2.90 -18.41 -6.53
C PHE A 167 1.66 -18.78 -7.35
N SER A 168 0.47 -18.62 -6.76
CA SER A 168 -0.79 -18.94 -7.42
C SER A 168 -1.89 -17.97 -7.01
N SER A 169 -2.64 -17.45 -7.98
CA SER A 169 -3.78 -16.54 -7.73
C SER A 169 -4.85 -17.17 -6.83
N LYS A 170 -5.04 -18.49 -6.91
CA LYS A 170 -5.97 -19.26 -6.06
C LYS A 170 -5.63 -19.22 -4.58
N ARG A 171 -4.33 -19.16 -4.26
CA ARG A 171 -3.82 -19.18 -2.89
C ARG A 171 -3.24 -17.83 -2.51
N THR A 172 -3.87 -16.75 -2.92
CA THR A 172 -3.42 -15.40 -2.55
C THR A 172 -3.53 -15.21 -1.03
N PRO A 173 -2.46 -14.77 -0.34
CA PRO A 173 -2.52 -14.50 1.09
C PRO A 173 -3.65 -13.53 1.44
N GLY A 174 -4.32 -13.76 2.58
CA GLY A 174 -5.52 -13.00 2.95
C GLY A 174 -5.29 -11.47 3.02
N TRP A 175 -4.11 -11.02 3.45
CA TRP A 175 -3.76 -9.60 3.50
C TRP A 175 -3.54 -9.01 2.10
N VAL A 176 -2.92 -9.75 1.17
CA VAL A 176 -2.77 -9.34 -0.24
C VAL A 176 -4.16 -9.23 -0.88
N ASN A 177 -5.05 -10.19 -0.60
CA ASN A 177 -6.40 -10.16 -1.12
C ASN A 177 -7.20 -8.94 -0.62
N ARG A 178 -7.04 -8.56 0.66
CA ARG A 178 -7.66 -7.34 1.22
C ARG A 178 -7.10 -6.08 0.57
N LEU A 179 -5.77 -6.00 0.40
CA LEU A 179 -5.14 -4.87 -0.29
C LEU A 179 -5.64 -4.73 -1.73
N ARG A 180 -5.68 -5.84 -2.47
CA ARG A 180 -6.23 -5.90 -3.82
C ARG A 180 -7.67 -5.42 -3.87
N THR A 181 -8.52 -5.94 -2.98
CA THR A 181 -9.95 -5.57 -2.92
C THR A 181 -10.12 -4.07 -2.64
N ASN A 182 -9.34 -3.52 -1.69
CA ASN A 182 -9.38 -2.10 -1.35
C ASN A 182 -8.88 -1.20 -2.49
N LEU A 183 -7.81 -1.61 -3.18
CA LEU A 183 -7.25 -0.87 -4.30
C LEU A 183 -8.20 -0.89 -5.50
N VAL A 184 -8.77 -2.05 -5.84
CA VAL A 184 -9.78 -2.16 -6.90
C VAL A 184 -11.01 -1.31 -6.57
N ALA A 185 -11.52 -1.41 -5.35
CA ALA A 185 -12.65 -0.59 -4.92
C ALA A 185 -12.31 0.91 -4.96
N THR A 186 -11.07 1.29 -4.63
CA THR A 186 -10.59 2.68 -4.75
C THR A 186 -10.51 3.15 -6.19
N ILE A 187 -10.03 2.32 -7.12
CA ILE A 187 -10.00 2.67 -8.54
C ILE A 187 -11.42 2.85 -9.08
N LEU A 188 -12.35 1.99 -8.68
CA LEU A 188 -13.70 1.98 -9.22
C LEU A 188 -14.64 3.02 -8.58
N LYS A 189 -14.48 3.31 -7.28
CA LYS A 189 -15.36 4.23 -6.52
C LYS A 189 -14.70 5.53 -6.10
N GLY A 190 -13.37 5.61 -6.19
CA GLY A 190 -12.63 6.78 -5.78
C GLY A 190 -12.69 7.88 -6.84
N ASP A 191 -12.38 9.10 -6.40
CA ASP A 191 -12.29 10.25 -7.28
C ASP A 191 -10.89 10.28 -7.87
N THR A 192 -10.78 10.13 -9.20
CA THR A 192 -9.50 10.31 -9.89
C THR A 192 -9.15 11.80 -9.86
N ILE A 193 -8.07 12.14 -9.14
CA ILE A 193 -7.60 13.53 -9.04
C ILE A 193 -6.77 13.89 -10.27
N ARG A 194 -5.91 12.96 -10.71
CA ARG A 194 -4.93 13.19 -11.78
C ARG A 194 -4.54 11.86 -12.42
N CYS A 195 -4.35 11.87 -13.74
CA CYS A 195 -3.76 10.79 -14.51
C CYS A 195 -3.10 11.44 -15.73
N ASP A 196 -1.77 11.49 -15.75
CA ASP A 196 -1.05 12.23 -16.79
C ASP A 196 -1.02 11.45 -18.10
N GLU A 197 -0.83 10.14 -18.00
CA GLU A 197 -0.72 9.26 -19.15
C GLU A 197 -1.28 7.89 -18.77
N PHE A 198 -2.05 7.30 -19.69
CA PHE A 198 -2.56 5.96 -19.56
C PHE A 198 -2.55 5.29 -20.94
N ARG A 199 -1.76 4.22 -21.08
CA ARG A 199 -1.69 3.45 -22.33
C ARG A 199 -1.98 1.98 -22.06
N ILE A 200 -2.78 1.37 -22.92
CA ILE A 200 -2.98 -0.08 -22.97
C ILE A 200 -2.52 -0.56 -24.33
N ALA A 201 -1.60 -1.52 -24.35
CA ALA A 201 -1.19 -2.20 -25.57
C ALA A 201 -1.56 -3.68 -25.47
N ILE A 202 -2.20 -4.18 -26.53
CA ILE A 202 -2.59 -5.58 -26.65
C ILE A 202 -1.84 -6.16 -27.84
N GLN A 203 -1.05 -7.19 -27.58
CA GLN A 203 -0.30 -7.92 -28.58
C GLN A 203 -0.81 -9.37 -28.62
N GLY A 204 -1.51 -9.72 -29.69
CA GLY A 204 -1.95 -11.09 -29.97
C GLY A 204 -0.97 -11.76 -30.94
N GLY A 205 -0.30 -12.82 -30.49
CA GLY A 205 0.60 -13.59 -31.34
C GLY A 205 -0.13 -14.66 -32.15
N LEU A 206 -0.63 -14.30 -33.33
CA LEU A 206 -0.47 -15.20 -34.47
C LEU A 206 0.95 -14.92 -34.96
N ASN A 207 1.85 -15.89 -34.85
CA ASN A 207 3.19 -15.79 -35.39
C ASN A 207 3.09 -15.71 -36.93
N SER A 208 2.73 -14.55 -37.47
CA SER A 208 2.96 -14.19 -38.86
C SER A 208 4.40 -13.70 -38.93
N PRO A 209 5.34 -14.47 -39.48
CA PRO A 209 6.72 -14.02 -39.63
C PRO A 209 6.74 -12.89 -40.68
N GLY A 210 6.64 -11.63 -40.25
CA GLY A 210 6.84 -10.51 -41.19
C GLY A 210 6.36 -9.12 -40.80
N GLU A 211 5.38 -8.94 -39.92
CA GLU A 211 4.77 -7.61 -39.73
C GLU A 211 5.19 -6.92 -38.42
N ARG A 212 5.86 -5.77 -38.58
CA ARG A 212 6.16 -4.82 -37.50
C ARG A 212 4.86 -4.36 -36.85
N GLY A 213 4.77 -4.52 -35.52
CA GLY A 213 3.63 -4.08 -34.74
C GLY A 213 3.32 -2.60 -34.93
N VAL A 214 2.04 -2.29 -35.12
CA VAL A 214 1.50 -0.93 -35.15
C VAL A 214 1.31 -0.48 -33.71
N GLU A 215 2.10 0.48 -33.26
CA GLU A 215 1.82 1.23 -32.03
C GLU A 215 0.64 2.17 -32.33
N VAL A 216 -0.50 1.94 -31.69
CA VAL A 216 -1.61 2.90 -31.71
C VAL A 216 -1.31 3.95 -30.64
N GLU A 217 -0.54 4.96 -31.04
CA GLU A 217 -0.37 6.17 -30.24
C GLU A 217 -1.65 7.00 -30.39
N GLN A 218 -2.39 7.13 -29.28
CA GLN A 218 -3.58 7.96 -29.24
C GLN A 218 -3.13 9.41 -28.99
N ASP A 219 -2.70 10.08 -30.05
CA ASP A 219 -2.44 11.53 -30.04
C ASP A 219 -3.77 12.25 -29.84
N GLY A 220 -4.05 12.56 -28.57
CA GLY A 220 -5.04 13.55 -28.21
C GLY A 220 -4.42 14.93 -28.40
N ASP A 221 -4.49 15.48 -29.62
CA ASP A 221 -4.18 16.87 -29.89
C ASP A 221 -5.22 17.76 -29.20
N TYR A 222 -4.95 18.16 -27.96
CA TYR A 222 -5.63 19.27 -27.32
C TYR A 222 -5.11 20.57 -27.96
N GLU A 223 -5.78 21.00 -29.03
CA GLU A 223 -5.70 22.37 -29.56
C GLU A 223 -5.95 23.35 -28.40
N THR A 224 -4.85 23.92 -27.91
CA THR A 224 -4.89 24.99 -26.92
C THR A 224 -5.15 26.27 -27.70
N THR A 225 -6.40 26.72 -27.72
CA THR A 225 -6.76 28.04 -28.24
C THR A 225 -6.03 29.13 -27.46
N ASP A 226 -5.10 29.80 -28.13
CA ASP A 226 -4.40 30.99 -27.67
C ASP A 226 -5.39 32.09 -27.25
N ALA A 227 -5.35 32.48 -25.99
CA ALA A 227 -5.91 33.73 -25.49
C ALA A 227 -4.78 34.77 -25.39
N PRO A 228 -5.00 36.03 -25.79
CA PRO A 228 -3.93 37.02 -25.86
C PRO A 228 -3.52 37.51 -24.47
N GLU A 229 -2.21 37.55 -24.24
CA GLU A 229 -1.57 38.14 -23.07
C GLU A 229 -1.75 39.67 -23.06
N GLU A 230 -2.46 40.19 -22.06
CA GLU A 230 -2.42 41.61 -21.69
C GLU A 230 -1.26 41.85 -20.72
N SER A 231 -0.20 42.49 -21.22
CA SER A 231 0.94 42.92 -20.43
C SER A 231 0.60 44.17 -19.60
N VAL A 232 0.44 44.02 -18.29
CA VAL A 232 0.39 45.17 -17.35
C VAL A 232 1.77 45.35 -16.70
N THR A 233 2.43 46.45 -17.06
CA THR A 233 3.68 46.92 -16.47
C THR A 233 3.38 47.81 -15.26
N LEU A 234 3.76 47.38 -14.05
CA LEU A 234 3.94 48.23 -12.87
C LEU A 234 5.21 47.69 -12.19
N GLY A 235 6.33 48.42 -12.13
CA GLY A 235 6.48 49.67 -11.41
C GLY A 235 7.25 49.35 -10.11
N GLY A 236 8.50 49.79 -10.03
CA GLY A 236 9.52 49.23 -9.13
C GLY A 236 9.40 49.55 -7.64
N GLY A 237 10.26 48.90 -6.85
CA GLY A 237 10.37 49.11 -5.41
C GLY A 237 11.50 48.31 -4.75
N GLN A 238 12.68 48.93 -4.68
CA GLN A 238 13.78 48.83 -3.70
C GLN A 238 14.08 47.52 -2.93
N ILE A 239 15.30 47.01 -3.19
CA ILE A 239 16.44 46.78 -2.27
C ILE A 239 16.10 46.47 -0.80
N GLY A 240 16.30 45.21 -0.42
CA GLY A 240 16.46 44.76 0.96
C GLY A 240 17.43 43.57 1.02
N ASP A 241 18.67 43.88 1.35
CA ASP A 241 19.77 42.97 1.66
C ASP A 241 19.45 42.14 2.92
N GLY A 242 19.78 40.84 2.92
CA GLY A 242 19.33 39.90 3.93
C GLY A 242 19.87 38.49 3.73
N THR A 243 21.18 38.34 3.88
CA THR A 243 21.93 37.09 4.10
C THR A 243 21.19 36.04 4.95
N GLY A 244 20.98 34.86 4.35
CA GLY A 244 20.53 33.64 5.04
C GLY A 244 20.72 32.43 4.13
N GLY A 245 21.93 31.88 4.11
CA GLY A 245 22.28 30.72 3.28
C GLY A 245 21.54 29.46 3.74
N GLU A 246 20.42 29.16 3.09
CA GLU A 246 19.74 27.88 3.16
C GLU A 246 20.40 26.93 2.15
N ALA A 247 21.04 25.87 2.66
CA ALA A 247 21.63 24.83 1.85
C ALA A 247 20.52 24.04 1.13
N VAL A 248 20.18 24.50 -0.08
CA VAL A 248 19.32 23.76 -1.00
C VAL A 248 20.10 22.53 -1.47
N TYR A 249 19.77 21.38 -0.89
CA TYR A 249 20.14 20.09 -1.44
C TYR A 249 19.42 19.92 -2.78
N LYS A 250 20.11 20.26 -3.88
CA LYS A 250 19.71 19.84 -5.23
C LYS A 250 20.00 18.34 -5.35
N GLU A 251 19.01 17.52 -5.05
CA GLU A 251 18.98 16.14 -5.56
C GLU A 251 18.93 16.23 -7.09
N THR A 252 20.09 16.08 -7.71
CA THR A 252 20.22 15.94 -9.16
C THR A 252 19.80 14.52 -9.48
N TYR A 253 18.51 14.31 -9.74
CA TYR A 253 18.04 13.09 -10.36
C TYR A 253 18.64 13.05 -11.77
N ALA A 254 19.64 12.20 -11.95
CA ALA A 254 20.11 11.84 -13.27
C ALA A 254 18.93 11.23 -14.03
N ASP A 255 18.38 11.99 -14.96
CA ASP A 255 17.39 11.57 -15.93
C ASP A 255 18.06 10.55 -16.87
N SER A 256 18.14 9.32 -16.38
CA SER A 256 18.58 8.17 -17.14
C SER A 256 17.38 7.74 -17.98
N SER A 257 17.40 8.19 -19.24
CA SER A 257 16.62 7.69 -20.38
C SER A 257 15.82 6.41 -20.05
N ARG A 258 14.57 6.62 -19.63
CA ARG A 258 13.64 5.58 -19.20
C ARG A 258 13.23 4.76 -20.40
N THR A 259 13.81 3.58 -20.54
CA THR A 259 13.26 2.58 -21.43
C THR A 259 11.97 2.00 -20.83
N PRO A 260 10.83 2.02 -21.54
CA PRO A 260 9.62 1.34 -21.11
C PRO A 260 9.89 -0.16 -20.88
N ILE A 261 9.12 -0.80 -20.00
CA ILE A 261 9.29 -2.22 -19.65
C ILE A 261 9.23 -3.15 -20.88
N SER A 262 8.69 -2.68 -22.00
CA SER A 262 8.76 -3.38 -23.30
C SER A 262 10.19 -3.73 -23.72
N SER A 263 11.24 -2.99 -23.30
CA SER A 263 12.63 -3.31 -23.64
C SER A 263 13.45 -3.91 -22.49
N LEU A 264 12.92 -3.99 -21.26
CA LEU A 264 13.67 -4.48 -20.08
C LEU A 264 13.66 -6.01 -19.92
N ASN A 265 13.00 -6.73 -20.83
CA ASN A 265 12.91 -8.19 -20.82
C ASN A 265 13.62 -8.87 -22.02
N ALA A 266 14.49 -8.17 -22.74
CA ALA A 266 15.25 -8.80 -23.84
C ALA A 266 16.46 -9.63 -23.36
N SER A 267 16.82 -9.58 -22.07
CA SER A 267 18.08 -10.17 -21.57
C SER A 267 17.94 -11.09 -20.36
N ASP A 268 16.74 -11.63 -20.06
CA ASP A 268 16.63 -12.79 -19.16
C ASP A 268 16.71 -14.08 -20.00
N PRO A 269 17.88 -14.76 -20.06
CA PRO A 269 18.09 -15.92 -20.93
C PRO A 269 17.33 -17.18 -20.50
N THR A 270 16.52 -17.12 -19.45
CA THR A 270 15.73 -18.29 -18.99
C THR A 270 14.34 -18.41 -19.61
N MET A 271 13.92 -17.47 -20.47
CA MET A 271 12.64 -17.54 -21.20
C MET A 271 12.79 -17.48 -22.73
N GLN A 272 13.87 -18.05 -23.27
CA GLN A 272 14.01 -18.25 -24.71
C GLN A 272 13.27 -19.51 -25.17
N ASN A 273 12.22 -19.29 -25.96
CA ASN A 273 11.73 -20.18 -27.02
C ASN A 273 11.32 -21.61 -26.63
N SER A 274 10.28 -21.76 -25.82
CA SER A 274 9.42 -22.94 -25.94
C SER A 274 8.50 -22.78 -27.16
N SER A 275 8.95 -23.32 -28.30
CA SER A 275 8.14 -23.81 -29.42
C SER A 275 6.69 -23.33 -29.55
N GLY A 276 6.44 -22.34 -30.40
CA GLY A 276 5.21 -22.20 -31.20
C GLY A 276 3.88 -21.89 -30.50
N THR A 277 3.82 -21.80 -29.17
CA THR A 277 2.56 -21.54 -28.48
C THR A 277 2.11 -20.10 -28.70
N SER A 278 0.83 -19.93 -29.08
CA SER A 278 0.24 -18.60 -29.27
C SER A 278 0.11 -17.93 -27.90
N GLU A 279 0.91 -16.89 -27.68
CA GLU A 279 0.88 -16.09 -26.46
C GLU A 279 0.10 -14.80 -26.69
N PHE A 280 -0.79 -14.49 -25.76
CA PHE A 280 -1.48 -13.20 -25.70
C PHE A 280 -0.85 -12.35 -24.61
N ARG A 281 -0.44 -11.13 -24.96
CA ARG A 281 0.18 -10.19 -24.02
C ARG A 281 -0.63 -8.91 -23.97
N THR A 282 -1.00 -8.50 -22.76
CA THR A 282 -1.59 -7.19 -22.50
C THR A 282 -0.66 -6.42 -21.59
N SER A 283 -0.20 -5.25 -22.02
CA SER A 283 0.55 -4.32 -21.20
C SER A 283 -0.28 -3.09 -20.91
N THR A 284 -0.24 -2.63 -19.67
CA THR A 284 -0.87 -1.40 -19.22
C THR A 284 0.19 -0.54 -18.57
N THR A 285 0.26 0.73 -18.97
CA THR A 285 1.16 1.71 -18.37
C THR A 285 0.34 2.91 -17.92
N ALA A 286 0.68 3.47 -16.77
CA ALA A 286 0.07 4.69 -16.25
C ALA A 286 1.14 5.56 -15.57
N ARG A 287 1.06 6.88 -15.71
CA ARG A 287 1.97 7.84 -15.09
C ARG A 287 1.20 8.90 -14.32
N GLY A 288 1.73 9.33 -13.17
CA GLY A 288 1.13 10.38 -12.35
C GLY A 288 -0.29 10.08 -11.89
N TYR A 289 -0.63 8.81 -11.65
CA TYR A 289 -1.99 8.40 -11.31
C TYR A 289 -2.29 8.64 -9.83
N HIS A 290 -3.23 9.55 -9.55
CA HIS A 290 -3.62 9.94 -8.21
C HIS A 290 -5.12 9.69 -8.02
N VAL A 291 -5.48 8.92 -6.99
CA VAL A 291 -6.87 8.61 -6.68
C VAL A 291 -7.18 8.88 -5.20
N HIS A 292 -8.29 9.56 -4.97
CA HIS A 292 -8.84 9.82 -3.63
C HIS A 292 -9.88 8.76 -3.29
N ASN A 293 -9.77 8.13 -2.13
CA ASN A 293 -10.77 7.16 -1.68
C ASN A 293 -11.75 7.74 -0.67
N TRP A 294 -12.86 7.03 -0.44
CA TRP A 294 -13.89 7.38 0.55
C TRP A 294 -13.40 7.36 2.01
N GLN A 295 -12.20 6.86 2.28
CA GLN A 295 -11.57 6.86 3.61
C GLN A 295 -10.69 8.10 3.83
N ASN A 296 -10.79 9.12 2.98
CA ASN A 296 -9.94 10.32 2.97
C ASN A 296 -8.45 9.98 2.83
N ARG A 297 -8.13 9.05 1.94
CA ARG A 297 -6.74 8.72 1.56
C ARG A 297 -6.51 9.07 0.11
N ILE A 298 -5.33 9.59 -0.16
CA ILE A 298 -4.82 9.76 -1.51
C ILE A 298 -3.81 8.65 -1.77
N TYR A 299 -4.06 7.89 -2.83
CA TYR A 299 -3.12 6.95 -3.40
C TYR A 299 -2.46 7.64 -4.59
N THR A 300 -1.16 7.82 -4.49
CA THR A 300 -0.32 8.43 -5.53
C THR A 300 0.54 7.34 -6.11
N PHE A 301 0.57 7.23 -7.43
CA PHE A 301 1.42 6.31 -8.16
C PHE A 301 2.23 7.11 -9.17
N GLY A 302 3.55 7.21 -8.96
CA GLY A 302 4.42 7.91 -9.92
C GLY A 302 4.41 7.24 -11.29
N SER A 303 4.56 5.90 -11.30
CA SER A 303 4.31 5.12 -12.50
C SER A 303 3.88 3.69 -12.20
N ILE A 304 2.99 3.16 -13.03
CA ILE A 304 2.54 1.78 -13.02
C ILE A 304 2.86 1.20 -14.38
N ASP A 305 3.58 0.08 -14.40
CA ASP A 305 3.83 -0.70 -15.60
C ASP A 305 3.42 -2.14 -15.29
N ALA A 306 2.34 -2.61 -15.90
CA ALA A 306 1.76 -3.92 -15.70
C ALA A 306 1.75 -4.71 -16.99
N GLN A 307 1.99 -6.01 -16.90
CA GLN A 307 1.96 -6.93 -18.02
C GLN A 307 1.28 -8.23 -17.61
N LEU A 308 0.23 -8.57 -18.33
CA LEU A 308 -0.45 -9.84 -18.30
C LEU A 308 0.00 -10.66 -19.51
N ARG A 309 0.48 -11.87 -19.26
CA ARG A 309 0.87 -12.86 -20.27
C ARG A 309 -0.05 -14.05 -20.12
N LYS A 310 -0.70 -14.50 -21.20
CA LYS A 310 -1.58 -15.67 -21.19
C LYS A 310 -1.14 -16.65 -22.27
N ASN A 311 -0.89 -17.88 -21.88
CA ASN A 311 -0.76 -19.00 -22.81
C ASN A 311 -2.17 -19.52 -23.14
N TRP A 312 -2.50 -19.62 -24.43
CA TRP A 312 -3.82 -20.08 -24.87
C TRP A 312 -4.06 -21.57 -24.58
N GLU A 313 -3.00 -22.37 -24.59
CA GLU A 313 -3.10 -23.83 -24.48
C GLU A 313 -3.22 -24.32 -23.03
N GLU A 314 -2.49 -23.69 -22.10
CA GLU A 314 -2.38 -24.18 -20.72
C GLU A 314 -3.42 -23.55 -19.77
N GLU A 315 -4.22 -22.59 -20.24
CA GLU A 315 -5.09 -21.71 -19.41
C GLU A 315 -4.35 -21.01 -18.25
N LYS A 316 -3.02 -21.06 -18.26
CA LYS A 316 -2.15 -20.41 -17.28
C LYS A 316 -1.65 -19.10 -17.85
N GLY A 317 -1.81 -18.05 -17.05
CA GLY A 317 -1.16 -16.77 -17.29
C GLY A 317 -0.08 -16.49 -16.24
N SER A 318 0.78 -15.53 -16.55
CA SER A 318 1.60 -14.85 -15.56
C SER A 318 1.26 -13.37 -15.56
N TYR A 319 1.36 -12.75 -14.39
CA TYR A 319 1.12 -11.31 -14.25
C TYR A 319 2.33 -10.70 -13.55
N ALA A 320 2.85 -9.61 -14.11
CA ALA A 320 3.91 -8.83 -13.49
C ALA A 320 3.48 -7.37 -13.47
N MET A 321 3.74 -6.68 -12.36
CA MET A 321 3.47 -5.27 -12.20
C MET A 321 4.62 -4.63 -11.44
N VAL A 322 5.17 -3.58 -12.03
CA VAL A 322 6.20 -2.75 -11.40
C VAL A 322 5.60 -1.38 -11.20
N VAL A 323 5.65 -0.91 -9.97
CA VAL A 323 5.14 0.40 -9.59
C VAL A 323 6.25 1.20 -8.93
N ARG A 324 6.39 2.47 -9.31
CA ARG A 324 7.40 3.38 -8.75
C ARG A 324 6.73 4.55 -8.05
N ASP A 325 7.37 5.01 -6.99
CA ASP A 325 6.96 6.16 -6.19
C ASP A 325 5.49 6.06 -5.72
N VAL A 326 5.19 4.98 -5.00
CA VAL A 326 3.85 4.72 -4.44
C VAL A 326 3.72 5.44 -3.11
N ARG A 327 2.68 6.27 -2.95
CA ARG A 327 2.36 6.92 -1.66
C ARG A 327 0.91 6.71 -1.30
N TRP A 328 0.67 6.17 -0.11
CA TRP A 328 -0.65 6.06 0.49
C TRP A 328 -0.69 6.98 1.69
N THR A 329 -1.23 8.18 1.47
CA THR A 329 -1.24 9.24 2.48
C THR A 329 -2.66 9.50 2.93
N LYS A 330 -2.86 9.48 4.25
CA LYS A 330 -4.11 9.97 4.84
C LYS A 330 -4.16 11.49 4.70
N VAL A 331 -5.32 12.01 4.32
CA VAL A 331 -5.60 13.44 4.21
C VAL A 331 -6.33 13.90 5.46
N HIS A 332 -6.00 15.08 5.96
CA HIS A 332 -6.72 15.70 7.06
C HIS A 332 -8.18 15.91 6.67
N SER A 333 -9.11 15.52 7.53
CA SER A 333 -10.50 15.91 7.35
C SER A 333 -10.65 17.43 7.55
N LEU A 334 -11.63 18.05 6.90
CA LEU A 334 -11.88 19.50 7.03
C LEU A 334 -12.06 19.92 8.49
N TYR A 335 -12.67 19.08 9.32
CA TYR A 335 -12.83 19.31 10.76
C TYR A 335 -11.49 19.39 11.52
N GLN A 336 -10.48 18.60 11.10
CA GLN A 336 -9.16 18.64 11.72
C GLN A 336 -8.40 19.93 11.37
N ARG A 337 -8.67 20.52 10.19
CA ARG A 337 -8.08 21.80 9.78
C ARG A 337 -8.79 23.01 10.39
N ALA A 338 -10.11 22.94 10.54
CA ALA A 338 -10.94 24.07 11.01
C ALA A 338 -10.88 24.32 12.52
N GLY A 339 -10.34 23.38 13.31
CA GLY A 339 -10.16 23.59 14.73
C GLY A 339 -9.19 24.75 14.99
N GLY A 340 -9.68 25.85 15.58
CA GLY A 340 -8.84 26.94 16.10
C GLY A 340 -7.77 26.43 17.09
N PRO A 341 -6.90 27.30 17.59
CA PRO A 341 -5.88 26.94 18.58
C PRO A 341 -6.56 26.52 19.90
N ILE A 342 -7.00 25.27 19.99
CA ILE A 342 -7.39 24.65 21.25
C ILE A 342 -6.09 24.48 22.05
N SER A 343 -6.11 24.82 23.33
CA SER A 343 -4.96 24.61 24.22
C SER A 343 -4.47 23.15 24.14
N ALA A 344 -3.15 22.96 24.26
CA ALA A 344 -2.52 21.65 24.10
C ALA A 344 -3.05 20.60 25.09
N PHE A 345 -3.45 21.03 26.30
CA PHE A 345 -3.85 20.13 27.37
C PHE A 345 -5.17 19.38 27.10
N PRO A 346 -6.30 20.02 26.75
CA PRO A 346 -7.50 19.33 26.29
C PRO A 346 -7.24 18.37 25.11
N GLN A 347 -6.36 18.72 24.17
CA GLN A 347 -6.01 17.86 23.04
C GLN A 347 -5.27 16.60 23.48
N ILE A 348 -4.34 16.70 24.44
CA ILE A 348 -3.64 15.54 25.02
C ILE A 348 -4.62 14.63 25.75
N ILE A 349 -5.54 15.18 26.54
CA ILE A 349 -6.59 14.40 27.21
C ILE A 349 -7.44 13.67 26.17
N TRP A 350 -7.92 14.37 25.15
CA TRP A 350 -8.73 13.76 24.10
C TRP A 350 -7.98 12.67 23.34
N SER A 351 -6.71 12.92 23.02
CA SER A 351 -5.87 11.95 22.31
C SER A 351 -5.60 10.72 23.18
N THR A 352 -5.42 10.88 24.49
CA THR A 352 -5.27 9.78 25.45
C THR A 352 -6.56 8.97 25.56
N LEU A 353 -7.72 9.61 25.65
CA LEU A 353 -9.01 8.93 25.71
C LEU A 353 -9.34 8.19 24.40
N GLN A 354 -8.91 8.72 23.25
CA GLN A 354 -9.11 8.09 21.93
C GLN A 354 -8.05 7.04 21.59
N PHE A 355 -6.93 6.97 22.33
CA PHE A 355 -5.82 6.10 22.01
C PHE A 355 -6.21 4.60 22.03
N PRO A 356 -6.94 4.06 23.03
CA PRO A 356 -7.35 2.65 23.02
C PRO A 356 -8.20 2.29 21.80
N MET A 357 -9.13 3.17 21.42
CA MET A 357 -9.97 2.99 20.24
C MET A 357 -9.16 3.09 18.95
N SER A 358 -8.20 4.01 18.88
CA SER A 358 -7.26 4.10 17.76
C SER A 358 -6.42 2.84 17.63
N LEU A 359 -5.94 2.28 18.75
CA LEU A 359 -5.17 1.04 18.77
C LEU A 359 -6.02 -0.16 18.32
N PHE A 360 -7.28 -0.24 18.74
CA PHE A 360 -8.19 -1.26 18.24
C PHE A 360 -8.45 -1.14 16.74
N ASN A 361 -8.69 0.09 16.26
CA ASN A 361 -8.84 0.34 14.84
C ASN A 361 -7.56 0.00 14.06
N ALA A 362 -6.38 0.26 14.64
CA ALA A 362 -5.09 -0.16 14.09
C ALA A 362 -4.96 -1.69 14.05
N TYR A 363 -5.47 -2.40 15.06
CA TYR A 363 -5.48 -3.86 15.07
C TYR A 363 -6.42 -4.44 14.00
N ARG A 364 -7.62 -3.87 13.86
CA ARG A 364 -8.63 -4.34 12.91
C ARG A 364 -8.28 -3.98 11.46
N ASP A 365 -7.78 -2.77 11.25
CA ASP A 365 -7.39 -2.23 9.95
C ASP A 365 -6.07 -1.45 10.08
N PRO A 366 -4.92 -2.15 10.10
CA PRO A 366 -3.62 -1.52 10.28
C PRO A 366 -3.31 -0.50 9.19
N ILE A 367 -3.80 -0.75 7.98
CA ILE A 367 -3.57 0.14 6.84
C ILE A 367 -4.17 1.52 7.10
N SER A 368 -5.30 1.62 7.82
CA SER A 368 -5.95 2.90 8.13
C SER A 368 -5.06 3.86 8.95
N MET A 369 -4.14 3.32 9.75
CA MET A 369 -3.29 4.05 10.69
C MET A 369 -1.87 4.31 10.18
N LEU A 370 -1.55 3.81 8.97
CA LEU A 370 -0.22 3.86 8.39
C LEU A 370 -0.20 4.73 7.14
N ASN A 371 0.73 5.69 7.10
CA ASN A 371 1.18 6.21 5.82
C ASN A 371 2.22 5.23 5.25
N ILE A 372 2.13 4.97 3.95
CA ILE A 372 3.06 4.06 3.28
C ILE A 372 3.67 4.79 2.10
N HIS A 373 4.99 4.79 2.03
CA HIS A 373 5.77 5.28 0.91
C HIS A 373 6.64 4.14 0.39
N MET A 374 6.42 3.70 -0.85
CA MET A 374 7.26 2.70 -1.48
C MET A 374 7.99 3.34 -2.65
N THR A 375 9.32 3.25 -2.68
CA THR A 375 10.11 3.75 -3.82
C THR A 375 9.91 2.88 -5.06
N ARG A 376 9.85 1.56 -4.86
CA ARG A 376 9.55 0.57 -5.88
C ARG A 376 8.76 -0.59 -5.29
N LEU A 377 7.74 -1.04 -6.02
CA LEU A 377 6.85 -2.15 -5.72
C LEU A 377 6.82 -3.09 -6.93
N ASP A 378 7.39 -4.28 -6.79
CA ASP A 378 7.37 -5.31 -7.82
C ASP A 378 6.41 -6.43 -7.39
N VAL A 379 5.31 -6.64 -8.12
CA VAL A 379 4.33 -7.68 -7.84
C VAL A 379 4.33 -8.68 -8.99
N THR A 380 4.58 -9.95 -8.69
CA THR A 380 4.54 -11.02 -9.69
C THR A 380 3.60 -12.14 -9.26
N PHE A 381 2.87 -12.69 -10.21
CA PHE A 381 2.06 -13.89 -10.06
C PHE A 381 2.57 -14.93 -11.05
N SER A 382 3.08 -16.05 -10.54
CA SER A 382 3.61 -17.12 -11.39
C SER A 382 2.48 -17.86 -12.12
N GLU A 383 1.40 -18.18 -11.40
CA GLU A 383 0.18 -18.73 -11.97
C GLU A 383 -0.99 -17.77 -11.72
N TYR A 384 -1.36 -17.02 -12.75
CA TYR A 384 -2.45 -16.05 -12.73
C TYR A 384 -3.61 -16.53 -13.59
N ARG A 385 -4.80 -16.64 -12.98
CA ARG A 385 -6.06 -16.88 -13.69
C ARG A 385 -6.80 -15.57 -13.89
N ILE A 386 -7.26 -15.32 -15.11
CA ILE A 386 -8.06 -14.13 -15.41
C ILE A 386 -9.37 -14.13 -14.61
N GLN A 387 -9.96 -15.29 -14.36
CA GLN A 387 -11.14 -15.44 -13.51
C GLN A 387 -10.90 -14.94 -12.07
N ASP A 388 -9.66 -14.99 -11.58
CA ASP A 388 -9.30 -14.51 -10.26
C ASP A 388 -9.03 -12.98 -10.24
N ALA A 389 -9.17 -12.30 -11.39
CA ALA A 389 -9.02 -10.86 -11.48
C ALA A 389 -10.16 -10.16 -10.74
N GLU A 390 -9.84 -9.63 -9.56
CA GLU A 390 -10.81 -8.91 -8.72
C GLU A 390 -11.43 -7.70 -9.43
N LEU A 391 -10.70 -7.07 -10.36
CA LEU A 391 -11.23 -5.99 -11.21
C LEU A 391 -12.39 -6.47 -12.08
N LEU A 392 -12.29 -7.66 -12.70
CA LEU A 392 -13.39 -8.22 -13.48
C LEU A 392 -14.57 -8.55 -12.57
N ARG A 393 -14.32 -9.14 -11.41
CA ARG A 393 -15.38 -9.48 -10.44
C ARG A 393 -16.12 -8.24 -9.94
N GLN A 394 -15.39 -7.19 -9.55
CA GLN A 394 -15.99 -5.94 -9.06
C GLN A 394 -16.59 -5.11 -10.17
N GLY A 395 -15.93 -5.00 -11.32
CA GLY A 395 -16.45 -4.31 -12.50
C GLY A 395 -17.77 -4.94 -12.95
N ALA A 396 -17.82 -6.27 -13.00
CA ALA A 396 -19.06 -7.00 -13.25
C ALA A 396 -20.12 -6.63 -12.18
N LYS A 397 -19.79 -6.74 -10.89
CA LYS A 397 -20.74 -6.38 -9.83
C LYS A 397 -21.29 -4.95 -9.97
N MET A 398 -20.45 -3.99 -10.34
CA MET A 398 -20.89 -2.60 -10.56
C MET A 398 -21.77 -2.44 -11.79
N ILE A 399 -21.47 -3.14 -12.89
CA ILE A 399 -22.33 -3.17 -14.07
C ILE A 399 -23.71 -3.73 -13.68
N GLY A 400 -23.76 -4.81 -12.89
CA GLY A 400 -25.02 -5.36 -12.39
C GLY A 400 -25.80 -4.39 -11.49
N GLU A 401 -25.11 -3.67 -10.59
CA GLU A 401 -25.74 -2.63 -9.74
C GLU A 401 -26.26 -1.44 -10.58
N PHE A 402 -25.52 -1.03 -11.61
CA PHE A 402 -25.90 0.07 -12.50
C PHE A 402 -27.04 -0.31 -13.46
N GLU A 403 -27.04 -1.54 -13.97
CA GLU A 403 -28.07 -2.05 -14.87
C GLU A 403 -29.42 -2.22 -14.16
N TRP A 404 -29.41 -2.70 -12.91
CA TRP A 404 -30.61 -2.75 -12.07
C TRP A 404 -31.25 -1.37 -11.89
N LEU A 405 -30.44 -0.32 -11.78
CA LEU A 405 -30.91 1.06 -11.65
C LEU A 405 -31.47 1.63 -12.98
N ASN A 406 -31.01 1.17 -14.13
CA ASN A 406 -31.33 1.76 -15.43
C ASN A 406 -32.28 0.95 -16.33
N GLY A 407 -32.71 -0.26 -15.94
CA GLY A 407 -33.82 -0.98 -16.56
C GLY A 407 -33.67 -1.34 -18.05
N GLY A 408 -32.45 -1.33 -18.60
CA GLY A 408 -32.19 -1.51 -20.03
C GLY A 408 -32.07 -2.98 -20.48
N VAL A 409 -32.80 -3.36 -21.54
CA VAL A 409 -32.83 -4.72 -22.13
C VAL A 409 -31.50 -5.17 -22.75
N MET A 410 -30.65 -4.22 -23.18
CA MET A 410 -29.32 -4.51 -23.77
C MET A 410 -28.30 -5.07 -22.75
N GLY A 411 -28.53 -4.90 -21.45
CA GLY A 411 -27.59 -5.38 -20.44
C GLY A 411 -27.69 -6.89 -20.17
N ARG A 412 -28.86 -7.53 -20.37
CA ARG A 412 -29.02 -8.99 -20.14
C ARG A 412 -28.07 -9.84 -20.98
N VAL A 413 -27.88 -9.51 -22.26
CA VAL A 413 -27.01 -10.30 -23.16
C VAL A 413 -25.53 -10.08 -22.82
N GLY A 414 -25.13 -8.83 -22.54
CA GLY A 414 -23.77 -8.53 -22.10
C GLY A 414 -23.45 -9.18 -20.75
N TRP A 415 -24.43 -9.21 -19.84
CA TRP A 415 -24.31 -9.80 -18.52
C TRP A 415 -24.23 -11.33 -18.56
N ASP A 416 -25.03 -12.01 -19.39
CA ASP A 416 -24.96 -13.47 -19.53
C ASP A 416 -23.59 -13.89 -20.11
N MET A 417 -23.02 -13.11 -21.03
CA MET A 417 -21.70 -13.36 -21.59
C MET A 417 -20.58 -13.11 -20.57
N LEU A 418 -20.67 -12.05 -19.76
CA LEU A 418 -19.75 -11.76 -18.66
C LEU A 418 -19.87 -12.80 -17.52
N ALA A 419 -21.09 -13.19 -17.16
CA ALA A 419 -21.37 -14.20 -16.16
C ALA A 419 -20.88 -15.58 -16.59
N TRP A 420 -20.95 -15.91 -17.89
CA TRP A 420 -20.35 -17.12 -18.44
C TRP A 420 -18.81 -17.11 -18.33
N ILE A 421 -18.17 -15.97 -18.61
CA ILE A 421 -16.72 -15.80 -18.45
C ILE A 421 -16.27 -15.87 -16.97
N ILE A 422 -17.14 -15.43 -16.04
CA ILE A 422 -16.83 -15.36 -14.61
C ILE A 422 -17.17 -16.65 -13.85
N LYS A 423 -17.99 -17.55 -14.41
CA LYS A 423 -18.43 -18.76 -13.71
C LYS A 423 -17.20 -19.64 -13.38
N PRO A 424 -16.87 -19.86 -12.10
CA PRO A 424 -15.82 -20.80 -11.74
C PRO A 424 -16.34 -22.22 -12.04
N ASP A 425 -15.52 -23.02 -12.71
CA ASP A 425 -15.78 -24.45 -12.91
C ASP A 425 -15.86 -25.22 -11.59
#